data_AF-A0A920SSQ0-F1
#
_entry.id   AF-A0A920SSQ0-F1
#
_cell.length_a   1.000
_cell.length_b   1.000
_cell.length_c   1.000
_cell.angle_alpha   90.00
_cell.angle_beta   90.00
_cell.angle_gamma   90.00
#
_symmetry.space_group_name_H-M   'P 1'
#
loop_
_entity.id
_entity.type
_entity.pdbx_description
1 polymer ?
#
loop_
_entity_poly.entity_id
_entity_poly.type
_entity_poly.pdbx_seq_one_letter_code
_entity_poly.pdbx_strand_id
1 'polypeptide(L)' 'MGDRYREGINKRREILGEDYVDQAQESTTAFDVDFQDFITRYAWGEVWERGVLDIRERHLITLAILCGSVHMKNSYAP' A
#
# COMPACT_ATOMS: atom_id res chain seq x y z
N MET A 1 15.18 -12.43 -3.09
CA MET A 1 13.94 -11.84 -2.54
C MET A 1 13.50 -12.67 -1.35
N GLY A 2 13.47 -12.09 -0.14
CA GLY A 2 13.06 -12.79 1.07
C GLY A 2 11.54 -13.00 1.14
N ASP A 3 11.10 -13.89 2.04
CA ASP A 3 9.68 -14.29 2.19
C ASP A 3 8.71 -13.11 2.30
N ARG A 4 9.12 -12.03 2.99
CA ARG A 4 8.30 -10.81 3.15
C ARG A 4 7.94 -10.09 1.85
N TYR A 5 8.82 -10.12 0.84
CA TYR A 5 8.49 -9.49 -0.45
C TYR A 5 7.40 -10.30 -1.16
N ARG A 6 7.52 -11.63 -1.12
CA ARG A 6 6.57 -12.54 -1.76
C ARG A 6 5.20 -12.50 -1.08
N GLU A 7 5.16 -12.49 0.24
CA GLU A 7 3.93 -12.27 1.01
C GLU A 7 3.32 -10.91 0.66
N GLY A 8 4.14 -9.86 0.66
CA GLY A 8 3.69 -8.51 0.33
C GLY A 8 3.11 -8.37 -1.07
N ILE A 9 3.74 -8.94 -2.10
CA ILE A 9 3.21 -8.84 -3.47
C ILE A 9 1.88 -9.59 -3.62
N ASN A 10 1.73 -10.74 -2.95
CA ASN A 10 0.48 -11.51 -2.96
C ASN A 10 -0.64 -10.73 -2.28
N LYS A 11 -0.39 -10.17 -1.08
CA LYS A 11 -1.37 -9.36 -0.35
C LYS A 11 -1.76 -8.10 -1.13
N ARG A 12 -0.78 -7.46 -1.77
CA ARG A 12 -1.00 -6.28 -2.61
C ARG A 12 -1.91 -6.61 -3.79
N ARG A 13 -1.71 -7.74 -4.46
CA ARG A 13 -2.56 -8.23 -5.56
C ARG A 13 -3.96 -8.61 -5.10
N GLU A 14 -4.09 -9.25 -3.93
CA GLU A 14 -5.38 -9.58 -3.33
C GLU A 14 -6.26 -8.34 -3.11
N ILE A 15 -5.66 -7.23 -2.68
CA ILE A 15 -6.38 -6.01 -2.30
C ILE A 15 -6.58 -5.06 -3.48
N LEU A 16 -5.57 -4.85 -4.31
CA LEU A 16 -5.59 -3.86 -5.39
C LEU A 16 -5.93 -4.46 -6.76
N GLY A 17 -5.89 -5.79 -6.89
CA GLY A 17 -6.07 -6.51 -8.15
C GLY A 17 -4.74 -6.71 -8.91
N GLU A 18 -4.68 -7.77 -9.71
CA GLU A 18 -3.47 -8.13 -10.46
C GLU A 18 -3.11 -7.06 -11.50
N ASP A 19 -4.05 -6.67 -12.35
CA ASP A 19 -3.82 -5.69 -13.43
C ASP A 19 -3.24 -4.36 -12.91
N TYR A 20 -3.74 -3.88 -11.77
CA TYR A 20 -3.25 -2.65 -11.15
C TYR A 20 -1.81 -2.80 -10.64
N VAL A 21 -1.50 -3.95 -10.03
CA VAL A 21 -0.15 -4.20 -9.51
C VAL A 21 0.84 -4.37 -10.65
N ASP A 22 0.45 -5.05 -11.73
CA ASP A 22 1.31 -5.28 -12.89
C ASP A 22 1.64 -3.95 -13.58
N GLN A 23 0.63 -3.10 -13.81
CA GLN A 23 0.86 -1.76 -14.34
C GLN A 23 1.78 -0.92 -13.42
N ALA A 24 1.59 -1.01 -12.11
CA ALA A 24 2.44 -0.30 -11.15
C ALA A 24 3.90 -0.81 -11.19
N GLN A 25 4.11 -2.12 -11.32
CA GLN A 25 5.44 -2.72 -11.44
C GLN A 25 6.12 -2.32 -12.75
N GLU A 26 5.39 -2.33 -13.88
CA GLU A 26 5.91 -1.87 -15.17
C GLU A 26 6.30 -0.39 -15.17
N SER A 27 5.59 0.44 -14.39
CA SER A 27 5.90 1.86 -14.24
C SER A 27 7.07 2.16 -13.30
N THR A 28 7.65 1.13 -12.65
CA THR A 28 8.77 1.31 -11.73
C THR A 28 10.02 1.75 -12.50
N THR A 29 10.70 2.76 -11.97
CA THR A 29 11.91 3.35 -12.53
C THR A 29 13.13 3.04 -11.68
N ALA A 30 14.32 3.30 -12.20
CA ALA A 30 15.56 3.17 -11.42
C ALA A 30 15.61 4.11 -10.20
N PHE A 31 14.83 5.21 -10.21
CA PHE A 31 14.79 6.15 -9.11
C PHE A 31 13.97 5.64 -7.91
N ASP A 32 12.87 4.91 -8.16
CA ASP A 32 11.94 4.48 -7.12
C ASP A 32 11.95 2.97 -6.85
N VAL A 33 12.77 2.19 -7.55
CA VAL A 33 12.87 0.73 -7.37
C VAL A 33 13.09 0.31 -5.92
N ASP A 34 13.99 0.98 -5.19
CA ASP A 34 14.28 0.65 -3.79
C ASP A 34 13.10 1.01 -2.88
N PHE A 35 12.35 2.07 -3.23
CA PHE A 35 11.14 2.44 -2.52
C PHE A 35 10.00 1.46 -2.78
N GLN A 36 9.86 0.95 -4.02
CA GLN A 36 8.87 -0.08 -4.36
C GLN A 36 9.17 -1.39 -3.62
N ASP A 37 10.44 -1.80 -3.54
CA ASP A 37 10.85 -2.97 -2.74
C ASP A 37 10.54 -2.77 -1.25
N PHE A 38 10.88 -1.60 -0.69
CA PHE A 38 10.59 -1.27 0.70
C PHE A 38 9.10 -1.31 1.02
N ILE A 39 8.26 -0.62 0.23
CA ILE A 39 6.81 -0.60 0.44
C ILE A 39 6.21 -1.99 0.28
N THR A 40 6.69 -2.79 -0.68
CA THR A 40 6.21 -4.17 -0.87
C THR A 40 6.53 -5.04 0.34
N ARG A 41 7.75 -5.01 0.87
CA ARG A 41 8.10 -5.80 2.07
C ARG A 41 7.44 -5.30 3.34
N TYR A 42 7.47 -4.00 3.58
CA TYR A 42 7.06 -3.44 4.87
C TYR A 42 5.56 -3.19 4.95
N ALA A 43 5.01 -2.36 4.06
CA ALA A 43 3.59 -2.03 4.13
C ALA A 43 2.75 -3.28 3.85
N TRP A 44 3.02 -3.98 2.75
CA TRP A 44 2.22 -5.13 2.35
C TRP A 44 2.62 -6.41 3.09
N GLY A 45 3.91 -6.73 3.15
CA GLY A 45 4.41 -7.98 3.76
C GLY A 45 4.46 -8.01 5.29
N GLU A 46 4.32 -6.86 5.97
CA GLU A 46 4.25 -6.81 7.43
C GLU A 46 2.96 -6.17 7.95
N VAL A 47 2.68 -4.91 7.59
CA VAL A 47 1.56 -4.16 8.19
C VAL A 47 0.21 -4.76 7.78
N TRP A 48 0.01 -5.03 6.49
CA TRP A 48 -1.22 -5.64 5.98
C TRP A 48 -1.36 -7.12 6.38
N GLU A 49 -0.26 -7.86 6.46
CA GLU A 49 -0.25 -9.28 6.87
C GLU A 49 -0.41 -9.52 8.38
N ARG A 50 -0.27 -8.50 9.24
CA ARG A 50 -0.28 -8.66 10.71
C ARG A 50 -1.54 -9.34 11.31
N GLY A 51 -2.64 -9.47 10.57
CA GLY A 51 -3.81 -10.27 10.96
C GLY A 51 -4.63 -9.82 12.18
N VAL A 52 -4.28 -8.73 12.85
CA VAL A 52 -5.00 -8.23 14.05
C VAL A 52 -6.34 -7.56 13.70
N LEU A 53 -6.43 -6.98 12.50
CA LEU A 53 -7.62 -6.32 11.98
C LEU A 53 -8.07 -7.02 10.71
N ASP A 54 -9.38 -7.12 10.53
CA ASP A 54 -9.96 -7.62 9.29
C ASP A 54 -9.74 -6.62 8.13
N ILE A 55 -9.99 -7.07 6.90
CA ILE A 55 -9.78 -6.26 5.70
C ILE A 55 -10.70 -5.01 5.70
N ARG A 56 -11.93 -5.14 6.22
CA ARG A 56 -12.89 -4.04 6.26
C ARG A 56 -12.44 -2.94 7.21
N GLU A 57 -11.98 -3.30 8.40
CA GLU A 57 -11.44 -2.38 9.41
C GLU A 57 -10.22 -1.62 8.86
N ARG A 58 -9.32 -2.33 8.15
CA ARG A 58 -8.16 -1.70 7.51
C ARG A 58 -8.58 -0.69 6.45
N HIS A 59 -9.53 -1.02 5.59
CA HIS A 59 -10.06 -0.08 4.62
C HIS A 59 -10.71 1.14 5.27
N LEU A 60 -11.51 0.94 6.33
CA LEU A 60 -12.13 2.05 7.07
C LEU A 60 -11.08 2.99 7.66
N ILE A 61 -10.01 2.46 8.25
CA ILE A 61 -8.91 3.26 8.80
C ILE A 61 -8.18 4.02 7.68
N THR A 62 -7.86 3.35 6.56
CA THR A 62 -7.22 4.00 5.40
C THR A 62 -8.09 5.15 4.90
N LEU A 63 -9.39 4.94 4.73
CA LEU A 63 -10.32 5.99 4.30
C LEU A 63 -10.41 7.14 5.31
N ALA A 64 -10.51 6.85 6.60
CA ALA A 64 -10.56 7.87 7.64
C ALA A 64 -9.30 8.77 7.62
N ILE A 65 -8.12 8.18 7.46
CA ILE A 65 -6.85 8.91 7.34
C ILE A 65 -6.83 9.76 6.07
N LEU A 66 -7.25 9.22 4.92
CA LEU A 66 -7.30 9.94 3.66
C LEU A 66 -8.29 11.11 3.71
N CYS A 67 -9.50 10.90 4.25
CA CYS A 67 -10.49 11.95 4.43
C CYS A 67 -9.99 13.07 5.36
N GLY A 68 -9.36 12.70 6.48
CA GLY A 68 -8.79 13.68 7.41
C GLY A 68 -7.63 14.49 6.81
N SER A 69 -6.74 13.83 6.07
CA SER A 69 -5.58 14.48 5.44
C SER A 69 -5.95 15.38 4.26
N VAL A 70 -6.98 15.02 3.47
CA VAL A 70 -7.54 15.90 2.44
C VAL A 70 -8.17 17.14 3.05
N HIS A 71 -8.94 16.99 4.14
CA HIS A 71 -9.53 18.13 4.85
C HIS A 71 -8.45 19.10 5.35
N MET A 72 -7.35 18.57 5.92
CA MET A 72 -6.25 19.40 6.40
C MET A 72 -5.60 20.23 5.27
N LYS A 73 -5.41 19.67 4.07
CA LYS A 73 -4.91 20.45 2.91
C LYS A 73 -5.86 21.57 2.50
N ASN A 74 -7.18 21.33 2.52
CA ASN A 74 -8.17 22.32 2.09
C ASN A 74 -8.34 23.47 3.10
N SER A 75 -8.07 23.24 4.39
CA SER A 75 -8.09 24.28 5.43
C SER A 75 -6.90 25.25 5.39
N TYR A 76 -5.88 24.98 4.57
CA TYR A 76 -4.71 25.86 4.34
C TYR A 76 -4.64 26.41 2.89
N ALA A 77 -5.66 26.19 2.06
CA ALA A 77 -5.78 26.86 0.77
C ALA A 77 -6.38 28.28 0.98
N PRO A 78 -5.81 29.34 0.39
CA PRO A 78 -6.34 30.70 0.48
C PRO A 78 -7.69 30.86 -0.22
#